data_AF-A0A0B6ESF7-F1
#
_entry.id   AF-A0A0B6ESF7-F1
#
_cell.length_a   1.000
_cell.length_b   1.000
_cell.length_c   1.000
_cell.angle_alpha   90.00
_cell.angle_beta   90.00
_cell.angle_gamma   90.00
#
_symmetry.space_group_name_H-M   'P 1'
#
loop_
_entity.id
_entity.type
_entity.pdbx_description
1 polymer ?
#
loop_
_entity_poly.entity_id
_entity_poly.type
_entity_poly.pdbx_seq_one_letter_code
_entity_poly.pdbx_strand_id
1 'polypeptide(L)'
;MLVLMIKAILSAILLFISSLFSSAGSSELAGSSEAWAVNVAKHGVITNAPAGLVEANDEQMEHITAFRWESEASPEDFSLNFQNQTAWLPCNGGNFTLVDGGVELGGVTEMACPRGKIDLPFTVFLSEPAKVMVNRDASATPQRIYLVRGDQAIALTR
;
A
#
# COMPACT_ATOMS: atom_id res chain seq x y z
N MET A 1 -46.23 -42.35 -20.40
CA MET A 1 -44.81 -42.57 -20.76
C MET A 1 -44.11 -41.27 -21.19
N LEU A 2 -44.73 -40.45 -22.06
CA LEU A 2 -44.19 -39.14 -22.52
C LEU A 2 -43.84 -38.15 -21.38
N VAL A 3 -44.71 -38.03 -20.37
CA VAL A 3 -44.52 -37.10 -19.22
C VAL A 3 -43.30 -37.48 -18.36
N LEU A 4 -43.00 -38.77 -18.23
CA LEU A 4 -41.83 -39.26 -17.48
C LEU A 4 -40.52 -38.96 -18.22
N MET A 5 -40.52 -39.07 -19.56
CA MET A 5 -39.35 -38.78 -20.38
C MET A 5 -39.03 -37.29 -20.42
N ILE A 6 -40.04 -36.42 -20.49
CA ILE A 6 -39.86 -34.96 -20.42
C ILE A 6 -39.26 -34.54 -19.08
N LYS A 7 -39.70 -35.16 -17.97
CA LYS A 7 -39.19 -34.85 -16.63
C LYS A 7 -37.70 -35.24 -16.49
N ALA A 8 -37.31 -36.38 -17.06
CA ALA A 8 -35.91 -36.82 -17.06
C ALA A 8 -35.00 -35.88 -17.87
N ILE A 9 -35.47 -35.38 -19.01
CA ILE A 9 -34.73 -34.44 -19.86
C ILE A 9 -34.55 -33.10 -19.13
N LEU A 10 -35.60 -32.57 -18.50
CA LEU A 10 -35.53 -31.34 -17.71
C LEU A 10 -34.57 -31.46 -16.52
N SER A 11 -34.57 -32.59 -15.81
CA SER A 11 -33.62 -32.84 -14.72
C SER A 11 -32.17 -32.88 -15.21
N ALA A 12 -31.90 -33.48 -16.38
CA ALA A 12 -30.55 -33.54 -16.96
C ALA A 12 -30.04 -32.15 -17.37
N ILE A 13 -30.90 -31.29 -17.95
CA ILE A 13 -30.54 -29.92 -18.32
C ILE A 13 -30.22 -29.08 -17.09
N LEU A 14 -31.02 -29.19 -16.02
CA LEU A 14 -30.77 -28.46 -14.78
C LEU A 14 -29.47 -28.91 -14.08
N LEU A 15 -29.15 -30.21 -14.10
CA LEU A 15 -27.88 -30.73 -13.60
C LEU A 15 -26.70 -30.27 -14.46
N PHE A 16 -26.85 -30.22 -15.77
CA PHE A 16 -25.84 -29.69 -16.68
C PHE A 16 -25.56 -28.20 -16.42
N ILE A 17 -26.60 -27.39 -16.26
CA ILE A 17 -26.46 -25.96 -15.91
C ILE A 17 -25.81 -25.81 -14.53
N SER A 18 -26.18 -26.64 -13.55
CA SER A 18 -25.53 -26.64 -12.22
C SER A 18 -24.05 -27.02 -12.29
N SER A 19 -23.67 -27.88 -13.25
CA SER A 19 -22.26 -28.22 -13.51
C SER A 19 -21.47 -27.06 -14.14
N LEU A 20 -22.11 -26.18 -14.92
CA LEU A 20 -21.48 -24.97 -15.47
C LEU A 20 -21.13 -23.95 -14.37
N PHE A 21 -21.90 -23.91 -13.28
CA PHE A 21 -21.64 -23.01 -12.15
C PHE A 21 -20.78 -23.64 -11.04
N SER A 22 -20.50 -24.95 -11.11
CA SER A 22 -19.64 -25.64 -10.14
C SER A 22 -18.13 -25.45 -10.40
N SER A 23 -17.74 -24.81 -11.52
CA SER A 23 -16.35 -24.43 -11.80
C SER A 23 -16.02 -22.99 -11.41
N ALA A 24 -16.94 -22.26 -10.77
CA ALA A 24 -16.62 -21.06 -9.99
C ALA A 24 -16.33 -21.43 -8.53
N GLY A 25 -15.67 -22.57 -8.30
CA GLY A 25 -14.95 -22.79 -7.07
C GLY A 25 -13.86 -21.74 -6.99
N SER A 26 -14.08 -20.75 -6.11
CA SER A 26 -13.13 -19.81 -5.55
C SER A 26 -11.73 -19.97 -6.16
N SER A 27 -11.50 -19.36 -7.32
CA SER A 27 -10.15 -18.96 -7.67
C SER A 27 -9.81 -17.93 -6.62
N GLU A 28 -9.15 -18.39 -5.57
CA GLU A 28 -8.39 -17.52 -4.70
C GLU A 28 -7.57 -16.63 -5.63
N LEU A 29 -8.00 -15.37 -5.76
CA LEU A 29 -7.16 -14.26 -6.19
C LEU A 29 -6.04 -14.02 -5.14
N ALA A 30 -5.55 -15.07 -4.49
CA ALA A 30 -4.38 -15.06 -3.61
C ALA A 30 -3.11 -14.80 -4.45
N GLY A 31 -3.08 -15.23 -5.72
CA GLY A 31 -1.90 -15.09 -6.57
C GLY A 31 -1.54 -13.66 -6.99
N SER A 32 -2.46 -12.68 -6.95
CA SER A 32 -2.15 -11.30 -7.37
C SER A 32 -1.92 -10.34 -6.20
N SER A 33 -2.18 -10.74 -4.97
CA SER A 33 -1.85 -9.91 -3.79
C SER A 33 -0.45 -10.28 -3.29
N GLU A 34 -0.17 -11.58 -3.27
CA GLU A 34 1.12 -12.14 -2.84
C GLU A 34 2.24 -11.82 -3.85
N ALA A 35 1.98 -11.86 -5.16
CA ALA A 35 3.00 -11.53 -6.17
C ALA A 35 3.42 -10.04 -6.15
N TRP A 36 2.58 -9.14 -5.62
CA TRP A 36 2.90 -7.70 -5.53
C TRP A 36 3.52 -7.31 -4.20
N ALA A 37 3.10 -7.94 -3.08
CA ALA A 37 3.86 -7.90 -1.83
C ALA A 37 5.32 -8.37 -2.07
N VAL A 38 5.50 -9.38 -2.93
CA VAL A 38 6.83 -9.85 -3.36
C VAL A 38 7.59 -8.81 -4.20
N ASN A 39 6.94 -7.91 -4.94
CA ASN A 39 7.63 -6.92 -5.79
C ASN A 39 8.10 -5.66 -5.02
N VAL A 40 7.44 -5.35 -3.91
CA VAL A 40 7.88 -4.34 -2.93
C VAL A 40 8.99 -4.88 -2.06
N ALA A 41 8.85 -6.13 -1.63
CA ALA A 41 9.95 -6.89 -1.06
C ALA A 41 11.14 -7.01 -2.03
N LYS A 42 10.92 -6.89 -3.35
CA LYS A 42 11.97 -6.90 -4.38
C LYS A 42 12.72 -5.57 -4.54
N HIS A 43 12.17 -4.44 -4.09
CA HIS A 43 12.84 -3.13 -4.09
C HIS A 43 13.14 -2.60 -2.68
N GLY A 44 12.76 -3.32 -1.62
CA GLY A 44 13.18 -3.05 -0.25
C GLY A 44 12.74 -1.70 0.32
N VAL A 45 11.71 -1.07 -0.26
CA VAL A 45 11.22 0.25 0.19
C VAL A 45 10.36 0.13 1.44
N ILE A 46 9.37 -0.78 1.42
CA ILE A 46 8.59 -1.14 2.62
C ILE A 46 9.25 -2.37 3.23
N THR A 47 9.77 -2.21 4.44
CA THR A 47 10.52 -3.24 5.18
C THR A 47 9.97 -3.38 6.59
N ASN A 48 10.52 -4.30 7.39
CA ASN A 48 10.16 -4.36 8.81
C ASN A 48 10.64 -3.10 9.53
N ALA A 49 9.79 -2.55 10.39
CA ALA A 49 10.10 -1.40 11.21
C ALA A 49 11.31 -1.70 12.12
N PRO A 50 12.36 -0.85 12.09
CA PRO A 50 13.47 -0.98 13.02
C PRO A 50 13.00 -0.97 14.48
N ALA A 51 13.64 -1.79 15.31
CA ALA A 51 13.39 -1.78 16.74
C ALA A 51 13.91 -0.48 17.38
N GLY A 52 13.21 0.00 18.41
CA GLY A 52 13.66 1.16 19.20
C GLY A 52 13.36 2.53 18.58
N LEU A 53 12.58 2.57 17.49
CA LEU A 53 12.00 3.82 16.99
C LEU A 53 11.06 4.44 18.02
N VAL A 54 11.00 5.77 18.02
CA VAL A 54 10.07 6.57 18.81
C VAL A 54 9.33 7.54 17.89
N GLU A 55 8.10 7.92 18.24
CA GLU A 55 7.41 8.98 17.51
C GLU A 55 8.22 10.28 17.57
N ALA A 56 8.26 10.99 16.44
CA ALA A 56 8.93 12.29 16.38
C ALA A 56 8.21 13.27 17.31
N ASN A 57 8.97 13.99 18.14
CA ASN A 57 8.42 15.00 19.02
C ASN A 57 8.11 16.31 18.26
N ASP A 58 7.47 17.27 18.94
CA ASP A 58 7.03 18.53 18.31
C ASP A 58 8.18 19.33 17.67
N GLU A 59 9.34 19.41 18.34
CA GLU A 59 10.54 20.10 17.81
C GLU A 59 11.06 19.41 16.53
N GLN A 60 11.09 18.07 16.53
CA GLN A 60 11.46 17.29 15.36
C GLN A 60 10.44 17.45 14.23
N MET A 61 9.14 17.46 14.55
CA MET A 61 8.08 17.63 13.56
C MET A 61 8.09 19.00 12.90
N GLU A 62 8.44 20.07 13.62
CA GLU A 62 8.68 21.40 13.05
C GLU A 62 9.75 21.33 11.95
N HIS A 63 10.86 20.65 12.21
CA HIS A 63 11.91 20.47 11.22
C HIS A 63 11.52 19.50 10.09
N ILE A 64 10.87 18.37 10.39
CA ILE A 64 10.47 17.38 9.38
C ILE A 64 9.53 18.00 8.36
N THR A 65 8.55 18.79 8.82
CA THR A 65 7.55 19.40 7.96
C THR A 65 8.09 20.51 7.05
N ALA A 66 9.31 20.99 7.32
CA ALA A 66 9.98 22.01 6.52
C ALA A 66 10.68 21.45 5.26
N PHE A 67 10.72 20.13 5.05
CA PHE A 67 11.49 19.52 3.96
C PHE A 67 10.70 18.51 3.12
N ARG A 68 11.29 18.17 1.97
CA ARG A 68 10.98 16.96 1.21
C ARG A 68 11.81 15.80 1.75
N TRP A 69 11.20 14.62 1.74
CA TRP A 69 11.76 13.37 2.21
C TRP A 69 11.60 12.32 1.12
N GLU A 70 12.67 11.64 0.77
CA GLU A 70 12.73 10.65 -0.31
C GLU A 70 13.04 9.27 0.27
N SER A 71 12.53 8.22 -0.34
CA SER A 71 12.82 6.84 0.04
C SER A 71 14.32 6.59 0.02
N GLU A 72 14.86 6.10 1.13
CA GLU A 72 16.28 5.79 1.23
C GLU A 72 16.69 4.65 0.28
N ALA A 73 15.79 3.69 0.06
CA ALA A 73 16.06 2.54 -0.80
C ALA A 73 15.92 2.85 -2.29
N SER A 74 15.03 3.78 -2.65
CA SER A 74 14.75 4.19 -4.04
C SER A 74 14.10 5.57 -4.05
N PRO A 75 14.89 6.66 -4.11
CA PRO A 75 14.40 8.04 -4.10
C PRO A 75 13.44 8.38 -5.24
N GLU A 76 13.61 7.72 -6.39
CA GLU A 76 12.76 7.88 -7.58
C GLU A 76 11.36 7.28 -7.43
N ASP A 77 11.20 6.30 -6.55
CA ASP A 77 9.97 5.53 -6.40
C ASP A 77 9.03 6.14 -5.35
N PHE A 78 9.54 6.82 -4.32
CA PHE A 78 8.68 7.36 -3.28
C PHE A 78 9.27 8.61 -2.63
N SER A 79 8.46 9.67 -2.52
CA SER A 79 8.81 10.84 -1.70
C SER A 79 7.59 11.55 -1.14
N LEU A 80 7.78 12.23 -0.01
CA LEU A 80 6.80 13.12 0.60
C LEU A 80 7.39 14.53 0.65
N ASN A 81 6.68 15.50 0.10
CA ASN A 81 6.96 16.91 0.35
C ASN A 81 5.97 17.41 1.40
N PHE A 82 6.47 17.64 2.63
CA PHE A 82 5.63 18.08 3.73
C PHE A 82 5.24 19.56 3.64
N GLN A 83 6.04 20.38 2.95
CA GLN A 83 5.77 21.83 2.81
C GLN A 83 4.47 22.10 2.05
N ASN A 84 4.15 21.27 1.07
CA ASN A 84 2.95 21.37 0.25
C ASN A 84 2.04 20.13 0.35
N GLN A 85 2.35 19.21 1.27
CA GLN A 85 1.59 17.99 1.55
C GLN A 85 1.33 17.11 0.32
N THR A 86 2.34 16.96 -0.55
CA THR A 86 2.25 16.11 -1.74
C THR A 86 3.06 14.83 -1.59
N ALA A 87 2.48 13.71 -1.99
CA ALA A 87 3.14 12.42 -2.13
C ALA A 87 3.47 12.16 -3.60
N TRP A 88 4.67 11.65 -3.86
CA TRP A 88 5.08 11.11 -5.15
C TRP A 88 5.19 9.60 -5.02
N LEU A 89 4.45 8.88 -5.85
CA LEU A 89 4.48 7.43 -5.99
C LEU A 89 5.16 7.09 -7.33
N PRO A 90 5.53 5.81 -7.58
CA PRO A 90 6.29 5.46 -8.78
C PRO A 90 5.60 5.85 -10.11
N CYS A 91 4.27 5.94 -10.12
CA CYS A 91 3.52 6.37 -11.30
C CYS A 91 2.59 7.56 -11.05
N ASN A 92 1.97 7.64 -9.87
CA ASN A 92 1.00 8.67 -9.56
C ASN A 92 1.51 9.69 -8.54
N GLY A 93 0.92 10.87 -8.56
CA GLY A 93 1.05 11.85 -7.48
C GLY A 93 -0.17 11.78 -6.57
N GLY A 94 -0.04 12.26 -5.35
CA GLY A 94 -1.17 12.40 -4.45
C GLY A 94 -0.97 13.50 -3.43
N ASN A 95 -2.01 13.72 -2.63
CA ASN A 95 -1.96 14.63 -1.50
C ASN A 95 -1.99 13.76 -0.23
N PHE A 96 -1.42 14.25 0.85
CA PHE A 96 -1.56 13.61 2.16
C PHE A 96 -1.96 14.62 3.23
N THR A 97 -2.41 14.14 4.36
CA THR A 97 -2.66 14.94 5.56
C THR A 97 -1.86 14.40 6.73
N LEU A 98 -1.64 15.25 7.74
CA LEU A 98 -1.09 14.83 9.02
C LEU A 98 -2.23 14.62 10.01
N VAL A 99 -2.36 13.40 10.50
CA VAL A 99 -3.38 12.99 11.48
C VAL A 99 -2.68 12.30 12.65
N ASP A 100 -2.74 12.92 13.83
CA ASP A 100 -2.08 12.45 15.06
C ASP A 100 -0.59 12.12 14.86
N GLY A 101 0.15 12.96 14.12
CA GLY A 101 1.58 12.73 13.83
C GLY A 101 1.85 11.62 12.80
N GLY A 102 0.81 11.08 12.16
CA GLY A 102 0.91 10.13 11.06
C GLY A 102 0.55 10.76 9.72
N VAL A 103 1.11 10.20 8.65
CA VAL A 103 0.82 10.54 7.26
C VAL A 103 -0.32 9.67 6.76
N GLU A 104 -1.42 10.29 6.35
CA GLU A 104 -2.56 9.62 5.72
C GLU A 104 -2.70 10.08 4.28
N LEU A 105 -2.74 9.14 3.34
CA LEU A 105 -2.90 9.47 1.93
C LEU A 105 -4.35 9.84 1.65
N GLY A 106 -4.56 10.98 1.00
CA GLY A 106 -5.87 11.40 0.53
C GLY A 106 -6.16 10.80 -0.84
N GLY A 107 -6.20 11.67 -1.85
CA GLY A 107 -6.39 11.27 -3.25
C GLY A 107 -5.07 11.05 -3.97
N VAL A 108 -5.05 10.10 -4.91
CA VAL A 108 -3.98 9.91 -5.89
C VAL A 108 -4.51 10.17 -7.29
N THR A 109 -3.64 10.62 -8.19
CA THR A 109 -3.94 10.66 -9.62
C THR A 109 -4.16 9.26 -10.16
N GLU A 110 -4.81 9.15 -11.32
CA GLU A 110 -5.05 7.87 -12.00
C GLU A 110 -4.42 7.89 -13.40
N MET A 111 -3.10 7.79 -13.45
CA MET A 111 -2.34 7.67 -14.69
C MET A 111 -2.22 6.19 -15.12
N ALA A 112 -2.23 5.95 -16.43
CA ALA A 112 -2.00 4.63 -17.00
C ALA A 112 -0.50 4.29 -16.97
N CYS A 113 -0.09 3.48 -16.00
CA CYS A 113 1.30 3.13 -15.76
C CYS A 113 1.77 1.97 -16.67
N PRO A 114 2.92 2.08 -17.37
CA PRO A 114 3.44 1.00 -18.23
C PRO A 114 3.71 -0.32 -17.51
N ARG A 115 3.92 -0.27 -16.18
CA ARG A 115 4.31 -1.42 -15.34
C ARG A 115 3.18 -1.94 -14.42
N GLY A 116 1.92 -1.56 -14.65
CA GLY A 116 0.77 -2.03 -13.86
C GLY A 116 0.60 -1.29 -12.52
N LYS A 117 0.01 -1.97 -11.51
CA LYS A 117 -0.33 -1.43 -10.16
C LYS A 117 0.90 -1.18 -9.26
N ILE A 118 1.91 -0.50 -9.78
CA ILE A 118 3.17 -0.24 -9.09
C ILE A 118 3.00 0.63 -7.83
N ASP A 119 1.96 1.46 -7.79
CA ASP A 119 1.64 2.32 -6.65
C ASP A 119 0.83 1.62 -5.55
N LEU A 120 0.16 0.49 -5.87
CA LEU A 120 -0.77 -0.18 -4.96
C LEU A 120 -0.17 -0.47 -3.58
N PRO A 121 1.09 -0.92 -3.46
CA PRO A 121 1.67 -1.17 -2.15
C PRO A 121 1.83 0.08 -1.30
N PHE A 122 2.17 1.22 -1.91
CA PHE A 122 2.27 2.49 -1.22
C PHE A 122 0.90 3.02 -0.81
N THR A 123 -0.09 2.90 -1.70
CA THR A 123 -1.47 3.31 -1.36
C THR A 123 -2.08 2.40 -0.30
N VAL A 124 -1.77 1.10 -0.31
CA VAL A 124 -2.12 0.18 0.78
C VAL A 124 -1.40 0.58 2.05
N PHE A 125 -0.08 0.81 2.03
CA PHE A 125 0.71 1.23 3.21
C PHE A 125 0.32 2.60 3.78
N LEU A 126 -0.39 3.44 3.02
CA LEU A 126 -0.88 4.75 3.47
C LEU A 126 -2.42 4.89 3.52
N SER A 127 -3.17 3.80 3.31
CA SER A 127 -4.63 3.70 3.52
C SER A 127 -5.16 4.01 4.94
N GLU A 128 -4.24 4.17 5.88
CA GLU A 128 -4.37 4.40 7.32
C GLU A 128 -3.11 5.20 7.72
N PRO A 129 -3.20 6.08 8.73
CA PRO A 129 -2.09 6.93 9.13
C PRO A 129 -0.80 6.14 9.47
N ALA A 130 0.27 6.38 8.72
CA ALA A 130 1.62 5.86 9.03
C ALA A 130 2.37 6.87 9.91
N LYS A 131 2.72 6.48 11.14
CA LYS A 131 3.36 7.36 12.12
C LYS A 131 4.73 7.82 11.65
N VAL A 132 5.04 9.11 11.85
CA VAL A 132 6.37 9.63 11.63
C VAL A 132 7.22 9.32 12.86
N MET A 133 8.21 8.45 12.67
CA MET A 133 9.10 7.98 13.73
C MET A 133 10.55 8.28 13.41
N VAL A 134 11.38 8.33 14.45
CA VAL A 134 12.82 8.58 14.39
C VAL A 134 13.57 7.59 15.28
N ASN A 135 14.88 7.47 15.09
CA ASN A 135 15.72 6.78 16.08
C ASN A 135 15.63 7.49 17.42
N ARG A 136 15.67 6.75 18.53
CA ARG A 136 15.57 7.29 19.89
C ARG A 136 16.63 8.36 20.20
N ASP A 137 17.80 8.25 19.58
CA ASP A 137 18.94 9.16 19.71
C ASP A 137 19.03 10.20 18.57
N ALA A 138 17.99 10.30 17.73
CA ALA A 138 17.95 11.31 16.68
C ALA A 138 18.01 12.73 17.27
N SER A 139 18.70 13.63 16.58
CA SER A 139 18.75 15.04 16.92
C SER A 139 17.37 15.71 16.74
N ALA A 140 17.26 16.98 17.16
CA ALA A 140 16.13 17.84 16.82
C ALA A 140 15.93 17.99 15.29
N THR A 141 16.99 17.84 14.51
CA THR A 141 16.99 17.94 13.04
C THR A 141 17.38 16.60 12.41
N PRO A 142 16.48 15.60 12.43
CA PRO A 142 16.81 14.28 11.91
C PRO A 142 17.23 14.35 10.44
N GLN A 143 18.20 13.50 10.04
CA GLN A 143 18.53 13.28 8.62
C GLN A 143 17.76 12.11 8.02
N ARG A 144 17.18 11.27 8.88
CA ARG A 144 16.41 10.09 8.53
C ARG A 144 15.16 10.02 9.41
N ILE A 145 14.03 9.76 8.78
CA ILE A 145 12.76 9.44 9.45
C ILE A 145 12.24 8.10 8.92
N TYR A 146 11.21 7.60 9.60
CA TYR A 146 10.51 6.40 9.20
C TYR A 146 9.02 6.70 9.19
N LEU A 147 8.34 6.33 8.11
CA LEU A 147 6.89 6.16 8.17
C LEU A 147 6.64 4.75 8.67
N VAL A 148 5.91 4.59 9.77
CA VAL A 148 5.70 3.28 10.41
C VAL A 148 4.21 2.96 10.48
N ARG A 149 3.85 1.77 10.02
CA ARG A 149 2.52 1.19 10.19
C ARG A 149 2.65 -0.27 10.62
N GLY A 150 2.12 -0.59 11.79
CA GLY A 150 2.23 -1.94 12.35
C GLY A 150 3.68 -2.34 12.52
N ASP A 151 4.07 -3.45 11.89
CA ASP A 151 5.44 -3.96 11.86
C ASP A 151 6.22 -3.51 10.61
N GLN A 152 5.64 -2.68 9.76
CA GLN A 152 6.23 -2.22 8.51
C GLN A 152 6.68 -0.76 8.57
N ALA A 153 7.72 -0.41 7.83
CA ALA A 153 8.21 0.95 7.70
C ALA A 153 8.75 1.26 6.30
N ILE A 154 8.69 2.55 5.96
CA ILE A 154 9.44 3.16 4.86
C ILE A 154 10.48 4.10 5.48
N ALA A 155 11.76 3.83 5.24
CA ALA A 155 12.84 4.73 5.64
C ALA A 155 12.96 5.88 4.63
N LEU A 156 12.99 7.11 5.13
CA LEU A 156 13.11 8.32 4.32
C LEU A 156 14.31 9.16 4.75
N THR A 157 14.98 9.75 3.78
CA THR A 157 16.09 10.70 3.96
C THR A 157 15.79 12.01 3.24
N ARG A 158 16.43 13.08 3.68
CA ARG A 158 16.32 14.41 3.06
C ARG A 158 17.56 14.76 2.24
#